data_AF-A0A496WXF2-F1
#
_entry.id   AF-A0A496WXF2-F1
#
_cell.length_a   1.000
_cell.length_b   1.000
_cell.length_c   1.000
_cell.angle_alpha   90.00
_cell.angle_beta   90.00
_cell.angle_gamma   90.00
#
_symmetry.space_group_name_H-M   'P 1'
#
loop_
_entity.id
_entity.type
_entity.pdbx_description
1 polymer ?
#
loop_
_entity_poly.entity_id
_entity_poly.type
_entity_poly.pdbx_seq_one_letter_code
_entity_poly.pdbx_strand_id
1 'polypeptide(L)'
;MKSENSRAQRKITVAVNYLCLVVMNVCFYFVWIYRDITHVVGTVGIGALIVVVATFIMAHWQTGLWRLTHAKADVLDERQLQITHNALTHSYSLFTVICLTIMMTQAVVYGLVPGLEFILSLPLVVSLIYLAHTLPGSVLAWTETEVQGKVQ
;
A
#
# COMPACT_ATOMS: atom_id res chain seq x y z
N MET A 1 2.59 -23.08 17.38
CA MET A 1 3.08 -23.34 16.00
C MET A 1 2.15 -22.82 14.88
N LYS A 2 0.82 -22.91 14.97
CA LYS A 2 -0.10 -22.39 13.91
C LYS A 2 -0.18 -20.85 13.82
N SER A 3 0.03 -20.15 14.94
CA SER A 3 -0.07 -18.68 15.04
C SER A 3 1.12 -17.93 14.43
N GLU A 4 2.35 -18.41 14.62
CA GLU A 4 3.55 -17.76 14.08
C GLU A 4 3.61 -17.82 12.55
N ASN A 5 3.28 -18.98 11.96
CA ASN A 5 3.22 -19.13 10.49
C ASN A 5 2.16 -18.21 9.87
N SER A 6 1.00 -18.05 10.51
CA SER A 6 -0.05 -17.13 10.06
C SER A 6 0.41 -15.66 10.08
N ARG A 7 1.19 -15.26 11.10
CA ARG A 7 1.76 -13.91 11.20
C ARG A 7 2.83 -13.66 10.15
N ALA A 8 3.76 -14.59 9.97
CA ALA A 8 4.80 -14.49 8.96
C ALA A 8 4.18 -14.42 7.56
N GLN A 9 3.19 -15.26 7.28
CA GLN A 9 2.44 -15.24 6.04
C GLN A 9 1.74 -13.90 5.81
N ARG A 10 1.06 -13.34 6.81
CA ARG A 10 0.42 -12.02 6.69
C ARG A 10 1.41 -10.91 6.32
N LYS A 11 2.57 -10.88 6.99
CA LYS A 11 3.64 -9.91 6.71
C LYS A 11 4.17 -10.06 5.29
N ILE A 12 4.42 -11.30 4.86
CA ILE A 12 4.87 -11.58 3.49
C ILE A 12 3.81 -11.12 2.48
N THR A 13 2.53 -11.42 2.70
CA THR A 13 1.46 -11.04 1.77
C THR A 13 1.36 -9.51 1.60
N VAL A 14 1.48 -8.73 2.67
CA VAL A 14 1.48 -7.26 2.57
C VAL A 14 2.77 -6.74 1.93
N ALA A 15 3.93 -7.33 2.21
CA ALA A 15 5.17 -6.96 1.54
C ALA A 15 5.09 -7.22 0.02
N VAL A 16 4.53 -8.36 -0.38
CA VAL A 16 4.25 -8.70 -1.79
C VAL A 16 3.26 -7.71 -2.40
N ASN A 17 2.19 -7.34 -1.66
CA ASN A 17 1.22 -6.35 -2.13
C ASN A 17 1.89 -5.02 -2.48
N TYR A 18 2.72 -4.47 -1.58
CA TYR A 18 3.41 -3.20 -1.82
C TYR A 18 4.50 -3.30 -2.88
N LEU A 19 5.21 -4.43 -2.97
CA LEU A 19 6.14 -4.65 -4.07
C LEU A 19 5.43 -4.67 -5.42
N CYS A 20 4.29 -5.38 -5.52
CA CYS A 20 3.48 -5.41 -6.74
C CYS A 20 2.91 -4.03 -7.07
N LEU A 21 2.55 -3.21 -6.07
CA LEU A 21 2.10 -1.84 -6.28
C LEU A 21 3.22 -0.98 -6.92
N VAL A 22 4.47 -1.11 -6.45
CA VAL A 22 5.62 -0.43 -7.06
C VAL A 22 5.86 -0.90 -8.49
N VAL A 23 5.90 -2.22 -8.71
CA VAL A 23 6.08 -2.81 -10.06
C VAL A 23 5.00 -2.32 -11.01
N MET A 24 3.75 -2.32 -10.57
CA MET A 24 2.61 -1.80 -11.34
C MET A 24 2.86 -0.36 -11.79
N ASN A 25 3.22 0.54 -10.87
CA ASN A 25 3.47 1.96 -11.19
C ASN A 25 4.64 2.14 -12.18
N VAL A 26 5.72 1.39 -11.98
CA VAL A 26 6.88 1.41 -12.88
C VAL A 26 6.49 0.93 -14.28
N CYS A 27 5.73 -0.16 -14.40
CA CYS A 27 5.23 -0.66 -15.68
C CYS A 27 4.33 0.37 -16.38
N PHE A 28 3.36 0.96 -15.68
CA PHE A 28 2.49 1.97 -16.29
C PHE A 28 3.24 3.24 -16.71
N TYR A 29 4.27 3.65 -15.96
CA TYR A 29 5.15 4.74 -16.36
C TYR A 29 5.90 4.43 -17.67
N PHE A 30 6.47 3.23 -17.80
CA PHE A 30 7.15 2.82 -19.04
C PHE A 30 6.19 2.67 -20.23
N VAL A 31 4.97 2.18 -20.00
CA VAL A 31 3.92 2.14 -21.04
C VAL A 31 3.56 3.53 -21.55
N TRP A 32 3.59 4.54 -20.67
CA TRP A 32 3.34 5.93 -21.05
C TRP A 32 4.48 6.51 -21.92
N ILE A 33 5.74 6.22 -21.57
CA ILE A 33 6.92 6.77 -22.28
C ILE A 33 7.23 6.02 -23.58
N TYR A 34 7.21 4.69 -23.56
CA TYR A 34 7.69 3.86 -24.67
C TYR A 34 6.54 3.14 -25.34
N ARG A 35 5.92 3.77 -26.35
CA ARG A 35 4.78 3.21 -27.10
C ARG A 35 5.07 1.86 -27.77
N ASP A 36 6.33 1.58 -28.11
CA ASP A 36 6.69 0.39 -28.89
C ASP A 36 6.79 -0.90 -28.05
N ILE A 37 7.03 -0.80 -26.73
CA ILE A 37 7.15 -1.95 -25.81
C ILE A 37 5.85 -2.14 -24.98
N THR A 38 4.79 -1.43 -25.36
CA THR A 38 3.55 -1.29 -24.58
C THR A 38 2.83 -2.59 -24.29
N HIS A 39 2.86 -3.57 -25.19
CA HIS A 39 2.11 -4.81 -25.02
C HIS A 39 2.68 -5.70 -23.90
N VAL A 40 4.00 -5.89 -23.85
CA VAL A 40 4.64 -6.72 -22.81
C VAL A 40 4.63 -6.01 -21.46
N VAL A 41 5.01 -4.73 -21.42
CA VAL A 41 5.04 -3.98 -20.16
C VAL A 41 3.63 -3.74 -19.62
N GLY A 42 2.65 -3.52 -20.51
CA GLY A 42 1.25 -3.37 -20.14
C GLY A 42 0.63 -4.65 -19.59
N THR A 43 0.91 -5.81 -20.19
CA THR A 43 0.44 -7.10 -19.67
C THR A 43 1.02 -7.41 -18.29
N VAL A 44 2.32 -7.14 -18.07
CA VAL A 44 2.95 -7.25 -16.75
C VAL A 44 2.31 -6.28 -15.75
N GLY A 45 2.06 -5.03 -16.14
CA GLY A 45 1.40 -4.03 -15.29
C GLY A 45 -0.01 -4.43 -14.86
N ILE A 46 -0.82 -4.95 -15.79
CA ILE A 46 -2.17 -5.49 -15.49
C ILE A 46 -2.06 -6.72 -14.59
N GLY A 47 -1.10 -7.62 -14.86
CA GLY A 47 -0.82 -8.77 -14.00
C GLY A 47 -0.49 -8.34 -12.57
N ALA A 48 0.38 -7.35 -12.40
CA ALA A 48 0.73 -6.79 -11.10
C ALA A 48 -0.49 -6.20 -10.38
N LEU A 49 -1.37 -5.49 -11.09
CA LEU A 49 -2.63 -4.98 -10.53
C LEU A 49 -3.53 -6.11 -10.00
N ILE A 50 -3.66 -7.22 -10.74
CA ILE A 50 -4.43 -8.39 -10.28
C ILE A 50 -3.81 -8.96 -9.00
N VAL A 51 -2.48 -9.06 -8.92
CA VAL A 51 -1.80 -9.52 -7.69
C VAL A 51 -2.02 -8.55 -6.53
N VAL A 52 -1.98 -7.22 -6.75
CA VAL A 52 -2.31 -6.22 -5.73
C VAL A 52 -3.73 -6.45 -5.18
N VAL A 53 -4.72 -6.65 -6.05
CA VAL A 53 -6.10 -6.90 -5.62
C VAL A 53 -6.22 -8.22 -4.86
N ALA A 54 -5.62 -9.29 -5.36
CA ALA A 54 -5.67 -10.60 -4.69
C ALA A 54 -5.02 -10.56 -3.30
N THR A 55 -3.82 -9.97 -3.22
CA THR A 55 -3.09 -9.84 -1.96
C THR A 55 -3.78 -8.88 -0.99
N PHE A 56 -4.47 -7.83 -1.48
CA PHE A 56 -5.30 -6.97 -0.66
C PHE A 56 -6.42 -7.75 0.04
N ILE A 57 -7.15 -8.58 -0.72
CA ILE A 57 -8.24 -9.39 -0.18
C ILE A 57 -7.70 -10.33 0.89
N MET A 58 -6.60 -11.02 0.63
CA MET A 58 -5.98 -11.95 1.56
C MET A 58 -5.42 -11.27 2.82
N ALA A 59 -4.76 -10.12 2.66
CA ALA A 59 -4.04 -9.48 3.75
C ALA A 59 -4.91 -8.55 4.61
N HIS A 60 -5.85 -7.83 4.00
CA HIS A 60 -6.61 -6.77 4.68
C HIS A 60 -8.09 -7.13 4.87
N TRP A 61 -8.72 -7.73 3.86
CA TRP A 61 -10.15 -8.04 3.92
C TRP A 61 -10.42 -9.27 4.78
N GLN A 62 -9.79 -10.40 4.46
CA GLN A 62 -9.99 -11.68 5.16
C GLN A 62 -9.50 -11.65 6.61
N THR A 63 -8.47 -10.86 6.90
CA THR A 63 -7.93 -10.71 8.27
C THR A 63 -8.75 -9.76 9.15
N GLY A 64 -9.70 -9.02 8.56
CA GLY A 64 -10.49 -8.01 9.27
C GLY A 64 -9.73 -6.72 9.59
N LEU A 65 -8.46 -6.59 9.18
CA LEU A 65 -7.66 -5.37 9.38
C LEU A 65 -8.32 -4.16 8.71
N TRP A 66 -8.88 -4.36 7.51
CA TRP A 66 -9.61 -3.31 6.79
C TRP A 66 -10.78 -2.75 7.62
N ARG A 67 -11.55 -3.66 8.23
CA ARG A 67 -12.71 -3.30 9.05
C ARG A 67 -12.27 -2.61 10.34
N LEU A 68 -11.19 -3.07 10.97
CA LEU A 68 -10.68 -2.46 12.19
C LEU A 68 -10.22 -1.02 11.97
N THR A 69 -9.47 -0.75 10.89
CA THR A 69 -8.93 0.59 10.64
C THR A 69 -9.94 1.59 10.09
N HIS A 70 -11.07 1.10 9.57
CA HIS A 70 -12.18 1.93 9.07
C HIS A 70 -13.41 1.88 9.97
N ALA A 71 -13.34 1.18 11.11
CA ALA A 71 -14.40 1.20 12.10
C ALA A 71 -14.48 2.61 12.72
N LYS A 72 -15.70 3.01 13.07
CA LYS A 72 -15.92 4.24 13.82
C LYS A 72 -15.46 4.05 15.26
N ALA A 73 -15.00 5.14 15.88
CA ALA A 73 -14.43 5.13 17.23
C ALA A 73 -15.41 4.66 18.31
N ASP A 74 -16.71 4.83 18.11
CA ASP A 74 -17.79 4.41 19.01
C ASP A 74 -18.00 2.88 19.07
N VAL A 75 -17.51 2.15 18.06
CA VAL A 75 -17.63 0.68 17.97
C VAL A 75 -16.35 -0.02 18.47
N LEU A 76 -15.26 0.73 18.67
CA LEU A 76 -13.97 0.22 19.11
C LEU A 76 -13.89 0.23 20.64
N ASP A 77 -13.41 -0.86 21.20
CA ASP A 77 -13.00 -0.88 22.62
C ASP A 77 -11.81 0.07 22.83
N GLU A 78 -11.62 0.59 24.04
CA GLU A 78 -10.57 1.57 24.39
C GLU A 78 -9.19 1.09 23.94
N ARG A 79 -8.89 -0.20 24.12
CA ARG A 79 -7.65 -0.80 23.66
C ARG A 79 -7.52 -0.78 22.12
N GLN A 80 -8.59 -1.11 21.40
CA GLN A 80 -8.57 -1.11 19.94
C GLN A 80 -8.47 0.30 19.39
N LEU A 81 -9.11 1.27 20.05
CA LEU A 81 -9.00 2.69 19.74
C LEU A 81 -7.55 3.17 19.87
N GLN A 82 -6.89 2.90 21.00
CA GLN A 82 -5.49 3.30 21.23
C GLN A 82 -4.54 2.69 20.20
N ILE A 83 -4.68 1.39 19.92
CA ILE A 83 -3.86 0.67 18.93
C ILE A 83 -4.07 1.24 17.53
N THR A 84 -5.34 1.45 17.13
CA THR A 84 -5.68 1.99 15.80
C THR A 84 -5.21 3.43 15.65
N HIS A 85 -5.36 4.25 16.69
CA HIS A 85 -4.86 5.62 16.73
C HIS A 85 -3.34 5.67 16.54
N ASN A 86 -2.59 4.85 17.29
CA ASN A 86 -1.14 4.79 17.15
C ASN A 86 -0.71 4.33 15.74
N ALA A 87 -1.38 3.33 15.19
CA ALA A 87 -1.13 2.86 13.83
C ALA A 87 -1.45 3.94 12.77
N LEU A 88 -2.54 4.70 12.94
CA LEU A 88 -2.88 5.84 12.09
C LEU A 88 -1.79 6.91 12.15
N THR A 89 -1.36 7.35 13.34
CA THR A 89 -0.31 8.36 13.50
C THR A 89 0.99 7.94 12.83
N HIS A 90 1.45 6.71 13.07
CA HIS A 90 2.63 6.16 12.40
C HIS A 90 2.45 6.11 10.88
N SER A 91 1.26 5.73 10.42
CA SER A 91 0.97 5.63 9.00
C SER A 91 0.97 6.97 8.28
N TYR A 92 0.39 8.01 8.89
CA TYR A 92 0.41 9.36 8.34
C TYR A 92 1.83 9.92 8.28
N SER A 93 2.65 9.66 9.30
CA SER A 93 4.07 10.04 9.29
C SER A 93 4.80 9.37 8.12
N LEU A 94 4.64 8.06 7.95
CA LEU A 94 5.29 7.31 6.87
C LEU A 94 4.77 7.72 5.48
N PHE A 95 3.46 7.90 5.32
CA PHE A 95 2.86 8.38 4.08
C PHE A 95 3.37 9.78 3.71
N THR A 96 3.49 10.68 4.68
CA THR A 96 4.04 12.03 4.45
C THR A 96 5.48 11.96 3.97
N VAL A 97 6.32 11.11 4.60
CA VAL A 97 7.70 10.90 4.15
C VAL A 97 7.74 10.35 2.73
N ILE A 98 6.87 9.40 2.38
CA ILE A 98 6.78 8.86 1.00
C ILE A 98 6.40 9.97 0.02
N CYS A 99 5.36 10.76 0.31
CA CYS A 99 4.93 11.86 -0.56
C CYS A 99 6.05 12.89 -0.75
N LEU A 100 6.71 13.33 0.33
CA LEU A 100 7.84 14.25 0.26
C LEU A 100 9.01 13.67 -0.53
N THR A 101 9.28 12.37 -0.38
CA THR A 101 10.34 11.69 -1.14
C THR A 101 10.02 11.65 -2.63
N ILE A 102 8.77 11.36 -3.01
CA ILE A 102 8.32 11.37 -4.41
C ILE A 102 8.43 12.78 -4.99
N MET A 103 7.94 13.80 -4.27
CA MET A 103 8.02 15.20 -4.72
C MET A 103 9.47 15.67 -4.85
N MET A 104 10.33 15.33 -3.88
CA MET A 104 11.76 15.65 -3.93
C MET A 104 12.43 14.97 -5.12
N THR A 105 12.17 13.67 -5.33
CA THR A 105 12.73 12.92 -6.45
C THR A 105 12.31 13.54 -7.78
N GLN A 106 11.03 13.89 -7.92
CA GLN A 106 10.54 14.58 -9.11
C GLN A 106 11.23 15.94 -9.32
N ALA A 107 11.37 16.76 -8.27
CA ALA A 107 12.02 18.07 -8.37
C ALA A 107 13.49 17.96 -8.77
N VAL A 108 14.22 16.99 -8.19
CA VAL A 108 15.64 16.76 -8.47
C VAL A 108 15.85 16.17 -9.87
N VAL A 109 15.07 15.15 -10.25
CA VAL A 109 15.20 14.49 -11.55
C VAL A 109 14.86 15.43 -12.69
N TYR A 110 13.82 16.26 -12.54
CA TYR A 110 13.46 17.28 -13.52
C TYR A 110 14.60 18.30 -13.75
N GLY A 111 15.35 18.65 -12.69
CA GLY A 111 16.49 19.56 -12.81
C GLY A 111 17.76 18.90 -13.37
N LEU A 112 17.94 17.59 -13.18
CA LEU A 112 19.17 16.87 -13.56
C LEU A 112 19.12 16.19 -14.93
N VAL A 113 17.95 15.76 -15.39
CA VAL A 113 17.79 14.98 -16.63
C VAL A 113 16.87 15.73 -17.60
N PRO A 114 17.43 16.54 -18.51
CA PRO A 114 16.65 17.23 -19.54
C PRO A 114 15.88 16.20 -20.39
N GLY A 115 14.56 16.33 -20.45
CA GLY A 115 13.67 15.45 -21.25
C GLY A 115 12.98 14.33 -20.46
N LEU A 116 13.29 14.16 -19.17
CA LEU A 116 12.54 13.22 -18.32
C LEU A 116 11.42 13.96 -17.58
N GLU A 117 10.29 14.14 -18.25
CA GLU A 117 9.08 14.72 -17.63
C GLU A 117 8.40 13.67 -16.76
N PHE A 118 8.64 13.75 -15.44
CA PHE A 118 7.92 12.93 -14.47
C PHE A 118 6.53 13.56 -14.24
N ILE A 119 5.55 13.14 -15.03
CA ILE A 119 4.16 13.57 -14.88
C ILE A 119 3.50 12.71 -13.80
N LEU A 120 2.77 13.35 -12.89
CA LEU A 120 1.96 12.66 -11.88
C LEU A 120 0.87 11.86 -12.61
N SER A 121 1.12 10.58 -12.82
CA SER A 121 0.22 9.72 -13.60
C SER A 121 -0.98 9.28 -12.76
N LEU A 122 -2.12 9.05 -13.42
CA LEU A 122 -3.33 8.54 -12.74
C LEU A 122 -3.05 7.26 -11.93
N PRO A 123 -2.29 6.25 -12.42
CA PRO A 123 -1.92 5.08 -11.63
C PRO A 123 -1.17 5.42 -10.34
N LEU A 124 -0.26 6.41 -10.37
CA LEU A 124 0.49 6.84 -9.19
C LEU A 124 -0.43 7.49 -8.15
N VAL A 125 -1.34 8.38 -8.60
CA VAL A 125 -2.32 9.01 -7.70
C VAL A 125 -3.22 7.96 -7.05
N VAL A 126 -3.76 7.04 -7.83
CA VAL A 126 -4.60 5.94 -7.32
C VAL A 126 -3.81 5.07 -6.34
N SER A 127 -2.53 4.81 -6.62
CA SER A 127 -1.66 4.04 -5.74
C SER A 127 -1.37 4.75 -4.42
N LEU A 128 -1.22 6.07 -4.43
CA LEU A 128 -1.05 6.86 -3.21
C LEU A 128 -2.31 6.87 -2.36
N ILE A 129 -3.49 6.98 -2.98
CA ILE A 129 -4.78 6.86 -2.28
C ILE A 129 -4.90 5.46 -1.67
N TYR A 130 -4.66 4.42 -2.47
CA TYR A 130 -4.67 3.04 -2.00
C TYR A 130 -3.70 2.81 -0.82
N LEU A 131 -2.49 3.36 -0.93
CA LEU A 131 -1.48 3.29 0.11
C LEU A 131 -2.01 3.96 1.39
N ALA A 132 -2.54 5.17 1.32
CA ALA A 132 -3.10 5.89 2.48
C ALA A 132 -4.17 5.08 3.24
N HIS A 133 -5.02 4.35 2.52
CA HIS A 133 -6.07 3.53 3.13
C HIS A 133 -5.59 2.19 3.69
N THR A 134 -4.50 1.63 3.16
CA THR A 134 -4.01 0.30 3.57
C THR A 134 -2.90 0.36 4.60
N LEU A 135 -2.16 1.48 4.67
CA LEU A 135 -0.99 1.62 5.53
C LEU A 135 -1.29 1.45 7.03
N PRO A 136 -2.39 2.00 7.59
CA PRO A 136 -2.76 1.74 8.98
C PRO A 136 -2.95 0.24 9.25
N GLY A 137 -3.60 -0.46 8.33
CA GLY A 137 -3.81 -1.91 8.44
C GLY A 137 -2.50 -2.69 8.33
N SER A 138 -1.58 -2.24 7.48
CA SER A 138 -0.25 -2.82 7.33
C SER A 138 0.62 -2.59 8.57
N VAL A 139 0.60 -1.40 9.17
CA VAL A 139 1.32 -1.14 10.43
C VAL A 139 0.81 -2.09 11.51
N LEU A 140 -0.51 -2.23 11.67
CA LEU A 140 -1.12 -3.18 12.60
C LEU A 140 -0.73 -4.64 12.30
N ALA A 141 -0.64 -5.03 11.03
CA ALA A 141 -0.20 -6.37 10.65
C ALA A 141 1.24 -6.67 11.11
N TRP A 142 2.07 -5.65 11.33
CA TRP A 142 3.46 -5.81 11.78
C TRP A 142 3.59 -5.73 13.29
N THR A 143 2.91 -4.78 13.93
CA THR A 143 3.02 -4.52 15.36
C THR A 143 2.22 -5.52 16.20
N GLU A 144 0.99 -5.86 15.80
CA GLU A 144 0.08 -6.62 16.66
C GLU A 144 0.09 -8.13 16.38
N THR A 145 0.12 -8.90 17.48
CA THR A 145 0.20 -10.37 17.47
C THR A 145 -1.18 -11.02 17.32
N GLU A 146 -2.24 -10.32 17.73
CA GLU A 146 -3.62 -10.79 17.66
C GLU A 146 -4.56 -9.65 17.28
N VAL A 147 -5.20 -9.77 16.12
CA VAL A 147 -6.42 -8.99 15.83
C VAL A 147 -7.56 -9.72 16.52
N GLN A 148 -7.57 -9.70 17.86
CA GLN A 148 -8.68 -10.24 18.63
C GLN A 148 -9.77 -9.18 18.72
N GLY A 149 -10.91 -9.50 18.10
CA GLY A 149 -12.13 -8.73 18.19
C GLY A 149 -12.91 -8.84 16.89
N LYS A 150 -13.97 -9.66 16.89
CA LYS A 150 -15.10 -9.34 16.02
C LYS A 150 -15.49 -7.91 16.38
N VAL A 151 -15.31 -6.96 15.46
CA VAL A 151 -16.02 -5.68 15.53
C VAL A 151 -17.48 -6.06 15.67
N GLN A 152 -18.06 -5.77 16.85
CA GLN A 152 -19.43 -6.12 17.19
C GLN A 152 -20.39 -5.27 16.37
#